data_AF-A0A0F9J2K6-F1
#
_entry.id   AF-A0A0F9J2K6-F1
#
_cell.length_a   1.000
_cell.length_b   1.000
_cell.length_c   1.000
_cell.angle_alpha   90.00
_cell.angle_beta   90.00
_cell.angle_gamma   90.00
#
_symmetry.space_group_name_H-M   'P 1'
#
loop_
_entity.id
_entity.type
_entity.pdbx_description
1 polymer ?
#
loop_
_entity_poly.entity_id
_entity_poly.type
_entity_poly.pdbx_seq_one_letter_code
_entity_poly.pdbx_strand_id
1 'polypeptide(L)'
;MAAENFDTFVETDPGSVIEVTSSRVTWTDIEARQDNTHVSLDKGAAFFDGSFVHTLTISLIASEKGASYSFFWSMTNDLDDFQGLLDNSKDALVLRCVHPNSPDIPVIQIFELDSGSPSGSATKFNLTTGVVYYLTLTRNETIGSFGDLILTIYSDAARTTLLSTLTLNLNVKTDFRYVMVGQSFDATGGGGADLKKQTGYSEDLDIMGVTQGSTPQVSTQLPTLIAAATAVGNGTIADLGISAVTAHGWVWDTSPIDTAVAPGSQPNSTDGGAGSVGPFVTPITGLTGGLIYFARAYATNALGTTYGEGVQWKAGASYSTKEWGDTSMKGNELHTVGEDGVERAHMGTPV
;
A
#
# COMPACT_ATOMS: atom_id res chain seq x y z
N MET A 1 2.43 6.95 3.57
CA MET A 1 1.85 6.48 4.84
C MET A 1 2.70 7.02 5.98
N ALA A 2 2.19 7.05 7.20
CA ALA A 2 2.93 7.55 8.36
C ALA A 2 3.59 6.35 9.05
N ALA A 3 4.82 6.54 9.55
CA ALA A 3 5.47 5.54 10.38
C ALA A 3 4.58 5.14 11.57
N GLU A 4 4.70 3.89 11.99
CA GLU A 4 4.03 3.35 13.16
C GLU A 4 4.44 4.11 14.42
N ASN A 5 3.50 4.29 15.34
CA ASN A 5 3.80 4.85 16.65
C ASN A 5 4.15 3.73 17.62
N PHE A 6 5.42 3.64 18.03
CA PHE A 6 5.88 2.60 18.96
C PHE A 6 5.31 2.73 20.38
N ASP A 7 4.70 3.85 20.76
CA ASP A 7 3.95 3.95 22.02
C ASP A 7 2.76 2.95 22.08
N THR A 8 2.35 2.42 20.91
CA THR A 8 1.29 1.43 20.79
C THR A 8 1.80 -0.02 20.85
N PHE A 9 3.12 -0.22 20.86
CA PHE A 9 3.73 -1.54 20.91
C PHE A 9 3.83 -2.01 22.37
N VAL A 10 3.83 -3.33 22.54
CA VAL A 10 4.08 -3.98 23.83
C VAL A 10 5.57 -4.27 23.94
N GLU A 11 6.21 -3.63 24.90
CA GLU A 11 7.58 -3.92 25.32
C GLU A 11 7.60 -5.09 26.31
N THR A 12 8.42 -6.09 26.01
CA THR A 12 8.88 -7.10 26.97
C THR A 12 10.37 -6.93 27.07
N ASP A 13 10.88 -6.46 28.21
CA ASP A 13 12.31 -6.22 28.40
C ASP A 13 12.75 -6.43 29.85
N PRO A 14 12.97 -7.69 30.27
CA PRO A 14 13.32 -8.01 31.66
C PRO A 14 14.66 -7.40 32.12
N GLY A 15 15.57 -7.09 31.20
CA GLY A 15 16.88 -6.52 31.51
C GLY A 15 16.96 -5.00 31.42
N SER A 16 15.87 -4.33 31.02
CA SER A 16 15.82 -2.87 30.87
C SER A 16 16.94 -2.33 29.96
N VAL A 17 17.17 -3.01 28.84
CA VAL A 17 18.14 -2.64 27.80
C VAL A 17 17.49 -1.92 26.62
N ILE A 18 16.16 -1.85 26.56
CA ILE A 18 15.38 -1.17 25.53
C ILE A 18 14.90 0.20 26.03
N GLU A 19 14.96 1.18 25.15
CA GLU A 19 14.29 2.47 25.29
C GLU A 19 13.36 2.67 24.10
N VAL A 20 12.07 2.87 24.37
CA VAL A 20 11.03 3.14 23.36
C VAL A 20 10.63 4.61 23.40
N THR A 21 10.63 5.23 22.22
CA THR A 21 9.97 6.50 21.95
C THR A 21 8.96 6.29 20.83
N SER A 22 8.03 7.22 20.62
CA SER A 22 6.99 7.09 19.59
C SER A 22 7.51 6.76 18.18
N SER A 23 8.74 7.14 17.83
CA SER A 23 9.32 6.89 16.50
C SER A 23 10.51 5.95 16.48
N ARG A 24 11.04 5.51 17.64
CA ARG A 24 12.29 4.74 17.71
C ARG A 24 12.29 3.73 18.85
N VAL A 25 12.80 2.53 18.56
CA VAL A 25 13.21 1.53 19.54
C VAL A 25 14.74 1.45 19.54
N THR A 26 15.34 1.79 20.68
CA THR A 26 16.79 1.73 20.90
C THR A 26 17.10 0.59 21.84
N TRP A 27 18.12 -0.22 21.54
CA TRP A 27 18.68 -1.17 22.50
C TRP A 27 20.12 -0.78 22.81
N THR A 28 20.47 -0.89 24.09
CA THR A 28 21.81 -0.59 24.59
C THR A 28 22.42 -1.82 25.21
N ASP A 29 23.58 -2.23 24.70
CA ASP A 29 24.33 -3.37 25.21
C ASP A 29 23.49 -4.67 25.26
N ILE A 30 22.63 -4.90 24.26
CA ILE A 30 21.86 -6.14 24.19
C ILE A 30 22.81 -7.32 23.97
N GLU A 31 22.74 -8.30 24.86
CA GLU A 31 23.59 -9.49 24.86
C GLU A 31 22.79 -10.76 24.59
N ALA A 32 23.48 -11.83 24.21
CA ALA A 32 22.88 -13.13 23.84
C ALA A 32 22.26 -13.93 25.02
N ARG A 33 21.97 -13.29 26.15
CA ARG A 33 21.23 -13.86 27.30
C ARG A 33 20.11 -12.97 27.77
N GLN A 34 19.80 -11.97 26.95
CA GLN A 34 18.71 -11.08 27.20
C GLN A 34 17.41 -11.83 26.90
N ASP A 35 17.03 -12.74 27.80
CA ASP A 35 15.92 -13.67 27.59
C ASP A 35 14.61 -12.91 27.44
N ASN A 36 13.83 -13.28 26.42
CA ASN A 36 12.51 -12.74 26.11
C ASN A 36 12.46 -11.19 26.05
N THR A 37 13.40 -10.56 25.33
CA THR A 37 13.41 -9.10 25.11
C THR A 37 12.98 -8.76 23.69
N HIS A 38 11.94 -7.95 23.54
CA HIS A 38 11.42 -7.45 22.27
C HIS A 38 10.40 -6.32 22.44
N VAL A 39 10.24 -5.49 21.41
CA VAL A 39 9.10 -4.55 21.27
C VAL A 39 8.21 -5.06 20.16
N SER A 40 6.95 -5.35 20.47
CA SER A 40 6.05 -6.10 19.58
C SER A 40 4.73 -5.40 19.31
N LEU A 41 4.22 -5.52 18.09
CA LEU A 41 2.88 -5.09 17.71
C LEU A 41 2.07 -6.30 17.28
N ASP A 42 0.91 -6.47 17.91
CA ASP A 42 -0.09 -7.46 17.53
C ASP A 42 -1.04 -6.88 16.48
N LYS A 43 -1.10 -7.51 15.30
CA LYS A 43 -2.05 -7.12 14.25
C LYS A 43 -3.25 -8.07 14.13
N GLY A 44 -3.30 -9.12 14.95
CA GLY A 44 -4.28 -10.20 14.86
C GLY A 44 -3.78 -11.40 14.05
N ALA A 45 -4.40 -12.55 14.27
CA ALA A 45 -4.01 -13.80 13.62
C ALA A 45 -4.06 -13.69 12.09
N ALA A 46 -3.01 -14.17 11.42
CA ALA A 46 -2.87 -14.16 9.96
C ALA A 46 -3.11 -12.77 9.32
N PHE A 47 -2.71 -11.69 10.00
CA PHE A 47 -2.84 -10.34 9.45
C PHE A 47 -1.96 -10.13 8.21
N PHE A 48 -0.78 -10.75 8.19
CA PHE A 48 0.16 -10.68 7.08
C PHE A 48 0.07 -11.96 6.24
N ASP A 49 -0.98 -12.06 5.42
CA ASP A 49 -1.40 -13.26 4.66
C ASP A 49 -0.96 -13.25 3.17
N GLY A 50 -0.14 -12.27 2.79
CA GLY A 50 0.26 -12.04 1.42
C GLY A 50 1.52 -11.19 1.26
N SER A 51 1.71 -10.66 0.05
CA SER A 51 2.81 -9.75 -0.27
C SER A 51 2.71 -8.44 0.52
N PHE A 52 3.82 -7.95 1.02
CA PHE A 52 3.90 -6.69 1.76
C PHE A 52 5.21 -5.96 1.50
N VAL A 53 5.25 -4.68 1.85
CA VAL A 53 6.47 -3.89 1.90
C VAL A 53 6.59 -3.22 3.25
N HIS A 54 7.61 -3.49 4.04
CA HIS A 54 7.89 -2.69 5.22
C HIS A 54 9.09 -1.79 4.95
N THR A 55 9.08 -0.59 5.52
CA THR A 55 10.24 0.27 5.50
C THR A 55 10.66 0.59 6.91
N LEU A 56 11.95 0.73 7.14
CA LEU A 56 12.50 1.16 8.42
C LEU A 56 13.85 1.83 8.20
N THR A 57 14.25 2.64 9.17
CA THR A 57 15.58 3.24 9.26
C THR A 57 16.33 2.53 10.38
N ILE A 58 17.59 2.17 10.16
CA ILE A 58 18.40 1.46 11.16
C ILE A 58 19.76 2.10 11.35
N SER A 59 20.33 1.91 12.55
CA SER A 59 21.76 2.07 12.75
C SER A 59 22.27 1.08 13.79
N LEU A 60 23.39 0.44 13.49
CA LEU A 60 24.19 -0.27 14.48
C LEU A 60 25.21 0.71 15.04
N ILE A 61 25.07 1.13 16.29
CA ILE A 61 25.93 2.14 16.92
C ILE A 61 27.23 1.51 17.41
N ALA A 62 27.13 0.37 18.09
CA ALA A 62 28.29 -0.37 18.58
C ALA A 62 28.03 -1.87 18.46
N SER A 63 29.08 -2.65 18.26
CA SER A 63 28.99 -4.10 18.20
C SER A 63 30.31 -4.74 18.59
N GLU A 64 30.26 -5.62 19.57
CA GLU A 64 31.40 -6.43 19.95
C GLU A 64 31.57 -7.62 19.00
N LYS A 65 32.81 -7.86 18.59
CA LYS A 65 33.20 -9.00 17.78
C LYS A 65 32.98 -10.31 18.53
N GLY A 66 32.52 -11.32 17.80
CA GLY A 66 32.53 -12.70 18.27
C GLY A 66 31.15 -13.28 18.50
N ALA A 67 30.34 -13.28 17.45
CA ALA A 67 28.98 -13.78 17.40
C ALA A 67 28.00 -13.01 18.30
N SER A 68 28.09 -11.68 18.34
CA SER A 68 27.00 -10.86 18.87
C SER A 68 25.82 -10.80 17.91
N TYR A 69 24.60 -10.66 18.45
CA TYR A 69 23.36 -10.69 17.69
C TYR A 69 22.43 -9.54 18.11
N SER A 70 21.73 -8.98 17.13
CA SER A 70 20.55 -8.15 17.34
C SER A 70 19.62 -8.29 16.15
N PHE A 71 18.35 -7.92 16.33
CA PHE A 71 17.32 -8.11 15.32
C PHE A 71 16.59 -6.80 15.11
N PHE A 72 16.82 -6.20 13.95
CA PHE A 72 16.26 -4.89 13.60
C PHE A 72 14.76 -4.97 13.32
N TRP A 73 14.29 -6.14 12.90
CA TRP A 73 12.90 -6.40 12.53
C TRP A 73 12.65 -7.91 12.54
N SER A 74 11.48 -8.33 13.01
CA SER A 74 11.03 -9.73 12.87
C SER A 74 9.50 -9.82 12.76
N MET A 75 9.04 -10.95 12.24
CA MET A 75 7.64 -11.35 12.14
C MET A 75 7.48 -12.79 12.58
N THR A 76 6.44 -13.08 13.35
CA THR A 76 6.16 -14.43 13.86
C THR A 76 4.70 -14.53 14.34
N ASN A 77 4.27 -15.73 14.71
CA ASN A 77 2.98 -16.01 15.34
C ASN A 77 3.10 -16.27 16.85
N ASP A 78 4.32 -16.34 17.36
CA ASP A 78 4.64 -16.63 18.75
C ASP A 78 5.61 -15.57 19.27
N LEU A 79 5.31 -14.92 20.39
CA LEU A 79 6.22 -13.94 21.00
C LEU A 79 7.26 -14.67 21.83
N ASP A 80 8.52 -14.52 21.46
CA ASP A 80 9.66 -15.07 22.18
C ASP A 80 10.96 -14.37 21.73
N ASP A 81 12.07 -14.66 22.40
CA ASP A 81 13.39 -14.36 21.83
C ASP A 81 13.67 -15.30 20.62
N PHE A 82 14.68 -14.98 19.81
CA PHE A 82 14.92 -15.77 18.59
C PHE A 82 15.31 -17.23 18.87
N GLN A 83 15.96 -17.54 19.99
CA GLN A 83 16.30 -18.93 20.34
C GLN A 83 15.08 -19.68 20.88
N GLY A 84 14.20 -19.04 21.66
CA GLY A 84 12.92 -19.62 22.03
C GLY A 84 12.07 -19.99 20.81
N LEU A 85 12.08 -19.17 19.75
CA LEU A 85 11.44 -19.51 18.48
C LEU A 85 12.07 -20.75 17.80
N LEU A 86 13.40 -20.87 17.82
CA LEU A 86 14.12 -22.05 17.30
C LEU A 86 13.76 -23.32 18.08
N ASP A 87 13.88 -23.26 19.41
CA ASP A 87 13.72 -24.42 20.30
C ASP A 87 12.29 -24.95 20.30
N ASN A 88 11.31 -24.06 20.11
CA ASN A 88 9.89 -24.41 20.06
C ASN A 88 9.37 -24.66 18.64
N SER A 89 10.25 -24.82 17.66
CA SER A 89 9.91 -25.12 16.27
C SER A 89 8.93 -24.12 15.66
N LYS A 90 9.17 -22.83 15.88
CA LYS A 90 8.29 -21.74 15.42
C LYS A 90 8.71 -21.21 14.06
N ASP A 91 7.75 -20.54 13.41
CA ASP A 91 7.96 -19.85 12.16
C ASP A 91 8.28 -18.37 12.39
N ALA A 92 9.22 -17.84 11.61
CA ALA A 92 9.54 -16.42 11.67
C ALA A 92 10.20 -15.93 10.38
N LEU A 93 10.03 -14.64 10.09
CA LEU A 93 10.89 -13.90 9.17
C LEU A 93 11.66 -12.85 9.97
N VAL A 94 12.97 -12.74 9.80
CA VAL A 94 13.79 -11.82 10.59
C VAL A 94 14.84 -11.10 9.77
N LEU A 95 15.11 -9.85 10.14
CA LEU A 95 16.29 -9.08 9.73
C LEU A 95 17.31 -9.14 10.87
N ARG A 96 18.29 -10.04 10.72
CA ARG A 96 19.29 -10.32 11.74
C ARG A 96 20.60 -9.58 11.47
N CYS A 97 21.15 -9.00 12.51
CA CYS A 97 22.54 -8.55 12.59
C CYS A 97 23.40 -9.63 13.26
N VAL A 98 24.58 -9.89 12.71
CA VAL A 98 25.60 -10.74 13.35
C VAL A 98 26.98 -10.12 13.18
N HIS A 99 27.78 -10.13 14.25
CA HIS A 99 29.19 -9.77 14.17
C HIS A 99 30.07 -11.02 14.31
N PRO A 100 30.50 -11.65 13.20
CA PRO A 100 31.27 -12.88 13.25
C PRO A 100 32.68 -12.67 13.84
N ASN A 101 33.33 -13.79 14.21
CA ASN A 101 34.74 -13.78 14.62
C ASN A 101 35.70 -13.38 13.49
N SER A 102 35.31 -13.65 12.24
CA SER A 102 36.07 -13.29 11.04
C SER A 102 35.14 -13.28 9.81
N PRO A 103 35.21 -12.25 8.94
CA PRO A 103 35.93 -10.98 9.15
C PRO A 103 35.35 -10.17 10.33
N ASP A 104 36.12 -9.24 10.87
CA ASP A 104 35.75 -8.36 11.99
C ASP A 104 34.83 -7.22 11.51
N ILE A 105 33.67 -7.61 10.96
CA ILE A 105 32.73 -6.71 10.32
C ILE A 105 31.31 -7.20 10.64
N PRO A 106 30.45 -6.38 11.28
CA PRO A 106 29.06 -6.73 11.49
C PRO A 106 28.32 -6.76 10.15
N VAL A 107 27.42 -7.74 9.99
CA VAL A 107 26.65 -7.94 8.77
C VAL A 107 25.17 -8.09 9.07
N ILE A 108 24.33 -7.62 8.15
CA ILE A 108 22.90 -7.93 8.14
C ILE A 108 22.56 -8.95 7.07
N GLN A 109 21.53 -9.74 7.36
CA GLN A 109 21.01 -10.80 6.52
C GLN A 109 19.52 -11.00 6.87
N ILE A 110 18.72 -11.36 5.88
CA ILE A 110 17.34 -11.79 6.10
C ILE A 110 17.29 -13.30 6.29
N PHE A 111 16.44 -13.76 7.19
CA PHE A 111 16.33 -15.14 7.64
C PHE A 111 14.87 -15.56 7.73
N GLU A 112 14.63 -16.84 7.46
CA GLU A 112 13.38 -17.56 7.70
C GLU A 112 13.65 -18.63 8.75
N LEU A 113 12.72 -18.79 9.69
CA LEU A 113 12.53 -20.03 10.44
C LEU A 113 11.29 -20.71 9.85
N ASP A 114 11.47 -21.95 9.40
CA ASP A 114 10.40 -22.86 9.00
C ASP A 114 10.37 -24.02 9.99
N SER A 115 9.39 -24.02 10.88
CA SER A 115 9.26 -25.00 11.97
C SER A 115 10.54 -25.09 12.81
N GLY A 116 11.18 -23.95 13.10
CA GLY A 116 12.47 -23.85 13.81
C GLY A 116 13.71 -24.20 12.97
N SER A 117 13.56 -24.50 11.68
CA SER A 117 14.70 -24.71 10.77
C SER A 117 15.15 -23.37 10.16
N PRO A 118 16.38 -22.89 10.44
CA PRO A 118 16.83 -21.60 9.94
C PRO A 118 17.35 -21.67 8.50
N SER A 119 16.89 -20.73 7.66
CA SER A 119 17.37 -20.48 6.29
C SER A 119 17.68 -19.00 6.11
N GLY A 120 18.86 -18.67 5.59
CA GLY A 120 19.32 -17.29 5.41
C GLY A 120 19.49 -16.89 3.95
N SER A 121 19.44 -15.60 3.65
CA SER A 121 19.80 -15.09 2.32
C SER A 121 21.21 -15.53 1.92
N ALA A 122 21.39 -15.84 0.64
CA ALA A 122 22.69 -16.29 0.11
C ALA A 122 23.78 -15.22 0.24
N THR A 123 23.39 -13.95 0.20
CA THR A 123 24.26 -12.79 0.39
C THR A 123 23.97 -12.09 1.71
N LYS A 124 24.97 -11.37 2.20
CA LYS A 124 24.91 -10.52 3.40
C LYS A 124 25.39 -9.12 3.05
N PHE A 125 25.04 -8.14 3.86
CA PHE A 125 25.52 -6.77 3.71
C PHE A 125 26.36 -6.34 4.90
N ASN A 126 27.55 -5.80 4.64
CA ASN A 126 28.45 -5.28 5.66
C ASN A 126 27.94 -3.94 6.19
N LEU A 127 27.75 -3.84 7.50
CA LEU A 127 27.44 -2.58 8.17
C LEU A 127 28.72 -1.85 8.58
N THR A 128 28.65 -0.53 8.54
CA THR A 128 29.59 0.35 9.24
C THR A 128 28.90 0.88 10.48
N THR A 129 29.52 0.71 11.65
CA THR A 129 28.94 1.19 12.91
C THR A 129 28.78 2.71 12.91
N GLY A 130 27.66 3.22 13.43
CA GLY A 130 27.31 4.63 13.47
C GLY A 130 26.77 5.20 12.14
N VAL A 131 26.71 4.39 11.08
CA VAL A 131 26.07 4.77 9.81
C VAL A 131 24.58 4.45 9.86
N VAL A 132 23.78 5.35 9.31
CA VAL A 132 22.34 5.19 9.15
C VAL A 132 22.06 4.56 7.80
N TYR A 133 21.22 3.51 7.78
CA TYR A 133 20.76 2.84 6.58
C TYR A 133 19.24 2.90 6.49
N TYR A 134 18.73 3.06 5.28
CA TYR A 134 17.31 3.12 5.01
C TYR A 134 16.92 1.85 4.26
N LEU A 135 15.93 1.13 4.78
CA LEU A 135 15.61 -0.21 4.34
C LEU A 135 14.20 -0.29 3.75
N THR A 136 14.04 -1.23 2.83
CA THR A 136 12.76 -1.74 2.34
C THR A 136 12.80 -3.27 2.41
N LEU A 137 11.93 -3.89 3.20
CA LEU A 137 11.68 -5.32 3.20
C LEU A 137 10.43 -5.61 2.38
N THR A 138 10.55 -6.39 1.31
CA THR A 138 9.44 -6.80 0.46
C THR A 138 9.26 -8.29 0.54
N ARG A 139 8.09 -8.76 0.99
CA ARG A 139 7.65 -10.13 0.72
C ARG A 139 6.85 -10.10 -0.58
N ASN A 140 7.26 -10.92 -1.55
CA ASN A 140 6.53 -11.08 -2.80
C ASN A 140 6.18 -12.55 -2.99
N GLU A 141 4.92 -12.91 -2.77
CA GLU A 141 4.43 -14.28 -2.92
C GLU A 141 4.17 -14.70 -4.37
N THR A 142 4.27 -13.77 -5.32
CA THR A 142 4.03 -14.08 -6.75
C THR A 142 5.26 -14.66 -7.45
N ILE A 143 6.40 -14.70 -6.76
CA ILE A 143 7.68 -15.22 -7.26
C ILE A 143 8.19 -16.32 -6.34
N GLY A 144 8.92 -17.30 -6.90
CA GLY A 144 9.31 -18.49 -6.15
C GLY A 144 8.14 -19.44 -5.89
N SER A 145 8.40 -20.56 -5.21
CA SER A 145 7.35 -21.55 -4.89
C SER A 145 6.48 -21.11 -3.71
N PHE A 146 7.07 -20.35 -2.77
CA PHE A 146 6.42 -19.90 -1.54
C PHE A 146 6.57 -18.39 -1.30
N GLY A 147 7.05 -17.66 -2.30
CA GLY A 147 7.43 -16.26 -2.18
C GLY A 147 8.92 -16.04 -2.01
N ASP A 148 9.35 -14.82 -2.30
CA ASP A 148 10.67 -14.32 -1.93
C ASP A 148 10.52 -13.23 -0.87
N LEU A 149 11.43 -13.22 0.10
CA LEU A 149 11.70 -12.06 0.94
C LEU A 149 12.91 -11.31 0.38
N ILE A 150 12.76 -10.02 0.17
CA ILE A 150 13.75 -9.15 -0.47
C ILE A 150 14.05 -7.99 0.47
N LEU A 151 15.31 -7.80 0.81
CA LEU A 151 15.78 -6.61 1.53
C LEU A 151 16.52 -5.70 0.56
N THR A 152 16.06 -4.47 0.41
CA THR A 152 16.75 -3.42 -0.34
C THR A 152 17.30 -2.37 0.62
N ILE A 153 18.57 -2.01 0.46
CA ILE A 153 19.34 -1.19 1.40
C ILE A 153 19.80 0.08 0.68
N TYR A 154 19.55 1.25 1.28
CA TYR A 154 19.85 2.56 0.72
C TYR A 154 20.68 3.42 1.68
N SER A 155 21.43 4.37 1.12
CA SER A 155 22.21 5.35 1.91
C SER A 155 21.45 6.65 2.23
N ASP A 156 20.28 6.88 1.64
CA ASP A 156 19.51 8.11 1.79
C ASP A 156 18.05 7.85 2.19
N ALA A 157 17.46 8.79 2.93
CA ALA A 157 16.09 8.70 3.44
C ALA A 157 15.02 8.61 2.35
N ALA A 158 15.29 9.19 1.17
CA ALA A 158 14.41 9.09 0.02
C ALA A 158 14.46 7.71 -0.65
N ARG A 159 15.35 6.81 -0.21
CA ARG A 159 15.55 5.45 -0.74
C ARG A 159 15.83 5.45 -2.25
N THR A 160 16.72 6.34 -2.69
CA THR A 160 17.06 6.52 -4.12
C THR A 160 18.45 6.01 -4.48
N THR A 161 19.39 6.00 -3.54
CA THR A 161 20.77 5.56 -3.70
C THR A 161 20.92 4.15 -3.16
N LEU A 162 20.77 3.18 -4.04
CA LEU A 162 20.87 1.75 -3.73
C LEU A 162 22.30 1.36 -3.34
N LEU A 163 22.44 0.67 -2.20
CA LEU A 163 23.69 0.05 -1.76
C LEU A 163 23.71 -1.45 -2.05
N SER A 164 22.62 -2.15 -1.78
CA SER A 164 22.53 -3.60 -1.99
C SER A 164 21.10 -4.11 -1.97
N THR A 165 20.91 -5.30 -2.55
CA THR A 165 19.68 -6.08 -2.47
C THR A 165 20.03 -7.50 -2.04
N LEU A 166 19.38 -7.98 -0.98
CA LEU A 166 19.46 -9.37 -0.52
C LEU A 166 18.14 -10.07 -0.85
N THR A 167 18.19 -11.32 -1.31
CA THR A 167 17.00 -12.13 -1.61
C THR A 167 17.09 -13.45 -0.85
N LEU A 168 15.97 -13.87 -0.29
CA LEU A 168 15.75 -15.16 0.35
C LEU A 168 14.52 -15.79 -0.30
N ASN A 169 14.69 -16.97 -0.91
CA ASN A 169 13.57 -17.78 -1.34
C ASN A 169 12.97 -18.46 -0.10
N LEU A 170 11.67 -18.27 0.13
CA LEU A 170 10.97 -18.86 1.26
C LEU A 170 10.77 -20.36 1.04
N ASN A 171 10.83 -21.13 2.13
CA ASN A 171 10.65 -22.58 2.12
C ASN A 171 9.20 -22.98 2.40
N VAL A 172 8.43 -22.10 3.02
CA VAL A 172 7.03 -22.32 3.36
C VAL A 172 6.24 -21.03 3.21
N LYS A 173 4.95 -21.15 2.86
CA LYS A 173 4.02 -20.02 2.94
C LYS A 173 3.44 -19.98 4.35
N THR A 174 3.89 -18.99 5.14
CA THR A 174 3.38 -18.75 6.49
C THR A 174 2.78 -17.35 6.59
N ASP A 175 1.59 -17.25 7.16
CA ASP A 175 0.94 -15.98 7.46
C ASP A 175 1.29 -15.57 8.89
N PHE A 176 1.55 -14.29 9.12
CA PHE A 176 2.07 -13.81 10.41
C PHE A 176 1.10 -12.89 11.15
N ARG A 177 1.27 -12.79 12.46
CA ARG A 177 0.46 -11.94 13.37
C ARG A 177 1.23 -10.77 13.94
N TYR A 178 2.45 -11.03 14.42
CA TYR A 178 3.26 -10.05 15.13
C TYR A 178 4.30 -9.44 14.22
N VAL A 179 4.59 -8.16 14.42
CA VAL A 179 5.84 -7.51 13.99
C VAL A 179 6.60 -7.13 15.25
N MET A 180 7.91 -7.36 15.27
CA MET A 180 8.77 -7.11 16.40
C MET A 180 10.01 -6.32 15.99
N VAL A 181 10.55 -5.56 16.94
CA VAL A 181 11.75 -4.74 16.81
C VAL A 181 12.59 -4.91 18.08
N GLY A 182 13.92 -4.91 17.93
CA GLY A 182 14.83 -5.03 19.07
C GLY A 182 14.73 -6.40 19.76
N GLN A 183 14.36 -7.44 19.01
CA GLN A 183 14.30 -8.80 19.53
C GLN A 183 15.71 -9.27 19.93
N SER A 184 15.80 -10.01 21.03
CA SER A 184 17.02 -10.62 21.54
C SER A 184 17.23 -12.05 21.03
N PHE A 185 18.33 -12.66 21.49
CA PHE A 185 18.66 -14.06 21.29
C PHE A 185 19.13 -14.62 22.63
N ASP A 186 18.66 -15.78 23.06
CA ASP A 186 19.26 -16.57 24.11
C ASP A 186 20.24 -17.60 23.52
N ALA A 187 21.42 -17.78 24.10
CA ALA A 187 22.35 -18.82 23.69
C ALA A 187 22.23 -20.03 24.61
N THR A 188 21.25 -20.90 24.35
CA THR A 188 21.21 -22.23 24.99
C THR A 188 22.20 -23.17 24.31
N GLY A 189 23.48 -23.16 24.74
CA GLY A 189 24.40 -24.29 24.49
C GLY A 189 25.59 -24.11 23.53
N GLY A 190 26.31 -22.98 23.58
CA GLY A 190 27.52 -22.80 22.75
C GLY A 190 28.68 -22.08 23.42
N GLY A 191 29.36 -22.72 24.38
CA GLY A 191 30.68 -22.29 24.88
C GLY A 191 30.66 -21.00 25.73
N GLY A 192 31.03 -21.12 27.01
CA GLY A 192 30.94 -20.01 27.95
C GLY A 192 31.68 -18.72 27.55
N ALA A 193 31.16 -17.63 28.11
CA ALA A 193 31.91 -16.46 28.60
C ALA A 193 31.90 -15.15 27.80
N ASP A 194 31.25 -15.04 26.65
CA ASP A 194 31.22 -13.73 25.99
C ASP A 194 29.80 -13.27 25.66
N LEU A 195 29.24 -12.56 26.64
CA LEU A 195 28.04 -11.75 26.57
C LEU A 195 28.27 -10.58 25.59
N LYS A 196 28.50 -10.91 24.31
CA LYS A 196 28.88 -9.89 23.33
C LYS A 196 27.70 -9.01 23.02
N LYS A 197 27.96 -7.71 23.10
CA LYS A 197 26.93 -6.68 23.09
C LYS A 197 26.76 -6.04 21.73
N GLN A 198 25.53 -5.65 21.42
CA GLN A 198 25.24 -4.70 20.36
C GLN A 198 24.40 -3.55 20.90
N THR A 199 24.65 -2.36 20.36
CA THR A 199 23.86 -1.15 20.62
C THR A 199 23.42 -0.61 19.28
N GLY A 200 22.15 -0.29 19.15
CA GLY A 200 21.58 0.14 17.89
C GLY A 200 20.12 0.56 18.03
N TYR A 201 19.51 0.90 16.91
CA TYR A 201 18.10 1.23 16.86
C TYR A 201 17.46 0.84 15.53
N SER A 202 16.16 0.68 15.58
CA SER A 202 15.26 0.79 14.45
C SER A 202 14.29 1.95 14.70
N GLU A 203 14.05 2.74 13.67
CA GLU A 203 13.11 3.87 13.71
C GLU A 203 12.33 3.98 12.43
N ASP A 204 11.29 4.82 12.45
CA ASP A 204 10.44 5.09 11.30
C ASP A 204 9.94 3.80 10.62
N LEU A 205 9.62 2.78 11.44
CA LEU A 205 9.04 1.55 10.94
C LEU A 205 7.68 1.91 10.36
N ASP A 206 7.56 1.82 9.04
CA ASP A 206 6.28 1.86 8.35
C ASP A 206 5.98 0.43 7.91
N ILE A 207 5.01 -0.18 8.57
CA ILE A 207 4.45 -1.45 8.18
C ILE A 207 3.52 -1.14 7.00
N MET A 208 4.11 -0.87 5.82
CA MET A 208 3.36 -0.77 4.56
C MET A 208 2.95 -2.19 4.08
N GLY A 209 2.46 -3.00 5.01
CA GLY A 209 1.78 -4.24 4.74
C GLY A 209 0.30 -3.94 4.66
N VAL A 210 -0.22 -4.05 3.45
CA VAL A 210 -1.64 -4.16 3.14
C VAL A 210 -2.47 -4.62 4.35
N THR A 211 -3.17 -3.67 4.98
CA THR A 211 -4.55 -4.00 5.28
C THR A 211 -5.22 -4.07 3.91
N GLN A 212 -5.43 -5.31 3.47
CA GLN A 212 -5.99 -5.78 2.21
C GLN A 212 -5.14 -5.57 0.98
N GLY A 213 -5.14 -6.57 0.11
CA GLY A 213 -4.99 -6.31 -1.30
C GLY A 213 -5.82 -5.09 -1.70
N SER A 214 -5.11 -3.98 -1.89
CA SER A 214 -5.74 -2.70 -2.03
C SER A 214 -6.22 -2.63 -3.46
N THR A 215 -7.52 -2.46 -3.59
CA THR A 215 -8.09 -1.96 -4.82
C THR A 215 -7.47 -0.59 -5.11
N PRO A 216 -7.44 -0.15 -6.39
CA PRO A 216 -6.78 1.11 -6.74
C PRO A 216 -7.36 2.30 -5.99
N GLN A 217 -6.65 3.42 -5.89
CA GLN A 217 -7.23 4.68 -5.43
C GLN A 217 -7.45 5.60 -6.62
N VAL A 218 -8.67 6.10 -6.78
CA VAL A 218 -9.06 6.94 -7.91
C VAL A 218 -9.88 8.13 -7.43
N SER A 219 -9.63 9.31 -7.99
CA SER A 219 -10.44 10.50 -7.76
C SER A 219 -11.23 10.89 -9.01
N THR A 220 -12.42 11.43 -8.79
CA THR A 220 -13.31 11.93 -9.84
C THR A 220 -13.23 13.45 -9.89
N GLN A 221 -12.97 14.03 -11.06
CA GLN A 221 -13.15 15.46 -11.31
C GLN A 221 -14.37 15.72 -12.19
N LEU A 222 -14.95 16.93 -12.13
CA LEU A 222 -16.13 17.27 -12.92
C LEU A 222 -15.88 17.07 -14.44
N PRO A 223 -16.88 16.56 -15.18
CA PRO A 223 -16.78 16.46 -16.63
C PRO A 223 -16.59 17.82 -17.31
N THR A 224 -15.86 17.82 -18.42
CA THR A 224 -15.62 18.98 -19.29
C THR A 224 -16.20 18.73 -20.68
N LEU A 225 -16.17 19.72 -21.57
CA LEU A 225 -16.68 19.63 -22.95
C LEU A 225 -18.10 19.02 -23.03
N ILE A 226 -18.98 19.48 -22.14
CA ILE A 226 -20.34 18.97 -22.00
C ILE A 226 -21.19 19.45 -23.18
N ALA A 227 -21.65 18.52 -24.01
CA ALA A 227 -22.61 18.72 -25.08
C ALA A 227 -23.91 17.94 -24.79
N ALA A 228 -24.85 17.95 -25.74
CA ALA A 228 -26.13 17.28 -25.55
C ALA A 228 -26.03 15.75 -25.50
N ALA A 229 -25.15 15.17 -26.30
CA ALA A 229 -24.97 13.71 -26.40
C ALA A 229 -23.63 13.20 -25.83
N THR A 230 -22.72 14.11 -25.46
CA THR A 230 -21.35 13.77 -25.06
C THR A 230 -20.84 14.64 -23.92
N ALA A 231 -19.83 14.14 -23.21
CA ALA A 231 -18.99 14.90 -22.28
C ALA A 231 -17.60 14.24 -22.22
N VAL A 232 -16.64 14.88 -21.55
CA VAL A 232 -15.33 14.29 -21.25
C VAL A 232 -15.19 14.13 -19.75
N GLY A 233 -15.11 12.88 -19.28
CA GLY A 233 -14.84 12.56 -17.88
C GLY A 233 -13.36 12.73 -17.55
N ASN A 234 -13.05 13.31 -16.39
CA ASN A 234 -11.69 13.58 -15.92
C ASN A 234 -11.44 12.83 -14.61
N GLY A 235 -10.51 11.89 -14.59
CA GLY A 235 -10.16 11.12 -13.40
C GLY A 235 -8.68 11.19 -13.07
N THR A 236 -8.29 10.75 -11.88
CA THR A 236 -6.88 10.55 -11.54
C THR A 236 -6.72 9.27 -10.74
N ILE A 237 -5.89 8.36 -11.24
CA ILE A 237 -5.44 7.20 -10.47
C ILE A 237 -4.37 7.70 -9.52
N ALA A 238 -4.70 7.79 -8.24
CA ALA A 238 -3.80 8.23 -7.18
C ALA A 238 -2.87 7.11 -6.73
N ASP A 239 -3.34 5.86 -6.79
CA ASP A 239 -2.58 4.66 -6.43
C ASP A 239 -3.10 3.45 -7.24
N LEU A 240 -2.21 2.55 -7.65
CA LEU A 240 -2.57 1.30 -8.33
C LEU A 240 -3.03 0.21 -7.36
N GLY A 241 -2.74 0.39 -6.07
CA GLY A 241 -2.73 -0.70 -5.11
C GLY A 241 -1.57 -1.66 -5.37
N ILE A 242 -1.74 -2.95 -5.06
CA ILE A 242 -0.64 -3.93 -5.11
C ILE A 242 -0.53 -4.72 -6.43
N SER A 243 -1.44 -4.51 -7.37
CA SER A 243 -1.40 -5.14 -8.69
C SER A 243 -1.70 -4.12 -9.78
N ALA A 244 -1.22 -4.37 -11.00
CA ALA A 244 -1.45 -3.46 -12.12
C ALA A 244 -2.96 -3.24 -12.33
N VAL A 245 -3.36 -1.98 -12.52
CA VAL A 245 -4.72 -1.64 -12.93
C VAL A 245 -4.96 -2.25 -14.31
N THR A 246 -5.97 -3.11 -14.40
CA THR A 246 -6.36 -3.83 -15.63
C THR A 246 -7.48 -3.12 -16.38
N ALA A 247 -8.27 -2.28 -15.70
CA ALA A 247 -9.34 -1.48 -16.28
C ALA A 247 -9.49 -0.17 -15.51
N HIS A 248 -9.77 0.94 -16.18
CA HIS A 248 -10.12 2.21 -15.56
C HIS A 248 -11.09 2.98 -16.45
N GLY A 249 -11.88 3.87 -15.87
CA GLY A 249 -12.86 4.62 -16.65
C GLY A 249 -13.87 5.36 -15.81
N TRP A 250 -15.08 5.47 -16.34
CA TRP A 250 -16.20 6.18 -15.74
C TRP A 250 -17.45 5.31 -15.74
N VAL A 251 -18.29 5.50 -14.73
CA VAL A 251 -19.68 5.00 -14.69
C VAL A 251 -20.64 6.18 -14.58
N TRP A 252 -21.78 6.15 -15.27
CA TRP A 252 -22.80 7.22 -15.21
C TRP A 252 -24.23 6.74 -15.45
N ASP A 253 -25.18 7.41 -14.80
CA ASP A 253 -26.63 7.20 -14.95
C ASP A 253 -27.42 8.45 -14.55
N THR A 254 -28.73 8.46 -14.83
CA THR A 254 -29.70 9.47 -14.40
C THR A 254 -30.15 9.31 -12.94
N SER A 255 -29.72 8.24 -12.29
CA SER A 255 -29.89 7.99 -10.85
C SER A 255 -28.52 7.95 -10.14
N PRO A 256 -28.46 8.23 -8.82
CA PRO A 256 -27.23 8.11 -8.05
C PRO A 256 -26.61 6.71 -8.15
N ILE A 257 -25.27 6.66 -8.25
CA ILE A 257 -24.51 5.42 -8.39
C ILE A 257 -23.89 5.02 -7.05
N ASP A 258 -24.22 3.80 -6.62
CA ASP A 258 -23.60 3.12 -5.48
C ASP A 258 -22.24 2.53 -5.90
N THR A 259 -21.28 2.56 -4.98
CA THR A 259 -19.94 1.96 -5.13
C THR A 259 -19.96 0.43 -5.18
N ALA A 260 -21.08 -0.21 -4.82
CA ALA A 260 -21.24 -1.66 -4.92
C ALA A 260 -21.57 -2.17 -6.35
N VAL A 261 -21.88 -1.28 -7.30
CA VAL A 261 -22.27 -1.68 -8.65
C VAL A 261 -21.03 -1.96 -9.49
N ALA A 262 -20.98 -3.08 -10.21
CA ALA A 262 -19.85 -3.39 -11.09
C ALA A 262 -19.91 -2.56 -12.40
N PRO A 263 -18.78 -2.08 -12.95
CA PRO A 263 -18.77 -1.45 -14.27
C PRO A 263 -19.37 -2.39 -15.33
N GLY A 264 -20.25 -1.87 -16.20
CA GLY A 264 -20.91 -2.65 -17.25
C GLY A 264 -22.16 -3.43 -16.84
N SER A 265 -22.55 -3.44 -15.55
CA SER A 265 -23.75 -4.16 -15.06
C SER A 265 -25.06 -3.32 -15.04
N GLN A 266 -25.05 -2.14 -15.67
CA GLN A 266 -25.98 -1.01 -15.52
C GLN A 266 -25.74 -0.26 -14.21
N PRO A 267 -24.87 0.77 -14.21
CA PRO A 267 -24.91 1.97 -15.06
C PRO A 267 -24.14 1.87 -16.39
N ASN A 268 -24.27 2.90 -17.24
CA ASN A 268 -23.42 3.07 -18.42
C ASN A 268 -21.96 3.23 -17.98
N SER A 269 -20.99 2.75 -18.76
CA SER A 269 -19.58 2.84 -18.41
C SER A 269 -18.63 2.96 -19.60
N THR A 270 -17.42 3.44 -19.36
CA THR A 270 -16.25 3.36 -20.26
C THR A 270 -15.22 2.41 -19.69
N ASP A 271 -14.40 1.80 -20.55
CA ASP A 271 -13.21 1.05 -20.13
C ASP A 271 -12.01 1.50 -20.97
N GLY A 272 -11.07 2.20 -20.33
CA GLY A 272 -9.79 2.63 -20.88
C GLY A 272 -8.70 1.55 -20.83
N GLY A 273 -9.00 0.36 -20.30
CA GLY A 273 -8.04 -0.74 -20.15
C GLY A 273 -7.01 -0.48 -19.05
N ALA A 274 -5.79 -0.99 -19.24
CA ALA A 274 -4.73 -0.85 -18.25
C ALA A 274 -4.40 0.63 -17.96
N GLY A 275 -4.08 0.94 -16.71
CA GLY A 275 -3.83 2.30 -16.23
C GLY A 275 -2.54 2.43 -15.43
N SER A 276 -2.00 3.64 -15.37
CA SER A 276 -0.87 4.03 -14.51
C SER A 276 -1.27 5.17 -13.59
N VAL A 277 -0.48 5.41 -12.53
CA VAL A 277 -0.67 6.57 -11.66
C VAL A 277 -0.64 7.85 -12.50
N GLY A 278 -1.60 8.73 -12.27
CA GLY A 278 -1.74 10.00 -12.97
C GLY A 278 -3.15 10.28 -13.48
N PRO A 279 -3.33 11.45 -14.12
CA PRO A 279 -4.62 11.86 -14.67
C PRO A 279 -4.97 11.06 -15.92
N PHE A 280 -6.27 10.80 -16.11
CA PHE A 280 -6.83 10.20 -17.32
C PHE A 280 -8.11 10.90 -17.74
N VAL A 281 -8.43 10.78 -19.03
CA VAL A 281 -9.65 11.33 -19.62
C VAL A 281 -10.38 10.26 -20.43
N THR A 282 -11.70 10.22 -20.34
CA THR A 282 -12.52 9.28 -21.13
C THR A 282 -13.70 9.98 -21.78
N PRO A 283 -13.98 9.71 -23.08
CA PRO A 283 -15.16 10.23 -23.73
C PRO A 283 -16.44 9.55 -23.19
N ILE A 284 -17.36 10.35 -22.68
CA ILE A 284 -18.71 9.93 -22.28
C ILE A 284 -19.64 10.21 -23.46
N THR A 285 -20.43 9.20 -23.88
CA THR A 285 -21.33 9.29 -25.04
C THR A 285 -22.70 8.71 -24.71
N GLY A 286 -23.69 8.93 -25.60
CA GLY A 286 -25.04 8.40 -25.42
C GLY A 286 -25.88 9.18 -24.40
N LEU A 287 -25.49 10.43 -24.10
CA LEU A 287 -26.27 11.29 -23.21
C LEU A 287 -27.55 11.78 -23.90
N THR A 288 -28.60 12.02 -23.10
CA THR A 288 -29.78 12.76 -23.54
C THR A 288 -29.68 14.19 -23.05
N GLY A 289 -29.75 15.12 -23.98
CA GLY A 289 -29.55 16.54 -23.68
C GLY A 289 -30.54 17.07 -22.65
N GLY A 290 -30.06 17.89 -21.72
CA GLY A 290 -30.87 18.50 -20.67
C GLY A 290 -31.17 17.62 -19.46
N LEU A 291 -30.75 16.35 -19.43
CA LEU A 291 -30.87 15.50 -18.24
C LEU A 291 -29.72 15.72 -17.25
N ILE A 292 -29.97 15.43 -15.97
CA ILE A 292 -28.95 15.37 -14.92
C ILE A 292 -28.39 13.95 -14.87
N TYR A 293 -27.08 13.83 -14.80
CA TYR A 293 -26.36 12.58 -14.64
C TYR A 293 -25.54 12.59 -13.36
N PHE A 294 -25.50 11.44 -12.69
CA PHE A 294 -24.60 11.12 -11.59
C PHE A 294 -23.50 10.19 -12.11
N ALA A 295 -22.25 10.44 -11.73
CA ALA A 295 -21.13 9.64 -12.19
C ALA A 295 -20.00 9.53 -11.18
N ARG A 296 -19.15 8.53 -11.41
CA ARG A 296 -17.92 8.27 -10.67
C ARG A 296 -16.83 7.80 -11.63
N ALA A 297 -15.59 8.21 -11.40
CA ALA A 297 -14.44 7.53 -11.99
C ALA A 297 -14.21 6.20 -11.27
N TYR A 298 -13.66 5.20 -11.96
CA TYR A 298 -13.30 3.90 -11.37
C TYR A 298 -11.94 3.41 -11.85
N ALA A 299 -11.35 2.51 -11.07
CA ALA A 299 -10.20 1.72 -11.46
C ALA A 299 -10.29 0.31 -10.85
N THR A 300 -9.87 -0.69 -11.61
CA THR A 300 -9.93 -2.11 -11.27
C THR A 300 -8.55 -2.73 -11.37
N ASN A 301 -8.15 -3.49 -10.36
CA ASN A 301 -6.99 -4.37 -10.40
C ASN A 301 -7.41 -5.81 -10.03
N ALA A 302 -6.45 -6.71 -9.83
CA ALA A 302 -6.75 -8.11 -9.52
C ALA A 302 -7.53 -8.31 -8.21
N LEU A 303 -7.56 -7.29 -7.34
CA LEU A 303 -8.17 -7.35 -6.01
C LEU A 303 -9.58 -6.76 -6.00
N GLY A 304 -9.96 -5.98 -7.02
CA GLY A 304 -11.31 -5.42 -7.16
C GLY A 304 -11.34 -4.03 -7.78
N THR A 305 -12.52 -3.42 -7.74
CA THR A 305 -12.81 -2.10 -8.32
C THR A 305 -13.02 -1.07 -7.21
N THR A 306 -12.38 0.08 -7.34
CA THR A 306 -12.65 1.26 -6.50
C THR A 306 -13.30 2.34 -7.33
N TYR A 307 -14.18 3.11 -6.68
CA TYR A 307 -14.79 4.30 -7.23
C TYR A 307 -14.29 5.55 -6.53
N GLY A 308 -14.12 6.60 -7.31
CA GLY A 308 -13.88 7.94 -6.78
C GLY A 308 -15.17 8.57 -6.27
N GLU A 309 -15.02 9.83 -5.82
CA GLU A 309 -16.14 10.64 -5.35
C GLU A 309 -17.25 10.76 -6.40
N GLY A 310 -18.49 10.88 -5.92
CA GLY A 310 -19.66 11.07 -6.77
C GLY A 310 -19.73 12.51 -7.27
N VAL A 311 -19.92 12.68 -8.58
CA VAL A 311 -20.21 13.97 -9.19
C VAL A 311 -21.56 13.95 -9.89
N GLN A 312 -22.16 15.13 -10.05
CA GLN A 312 -23.35 15.30 -10.87
C GLN A 312 -23.20 16.50 -11.80
N TRP A 313 -23.76 16.38 -13.00
CA TRP A 313 -23.82 17.47 -13.98
C TRP A 313 -25.08 17.37 -14.83
N LYS A 314 -25.44 18.48 -15.47
CA LYS A 314 -26.51 18.51 -16.47
C LYS A 314 -25.89 18.40 -17.86
N ALA A 315 -26.30 17.43 -18.66
CA ALA A 315 -25.92 17.35 -20.07
C ALA A 315 -26.37 18.62 -20.80
N GLY A 316 -25.62 19.02 -21.83
CA GLY A 316 -25.97 20.17 -22.65
C GLY A 316 -27.38 20.03 -23.22
N ALA A 317 -28.09 21.11 -23.47
CA ALA A 317 -29.36 21.01 -24.18
C ALA A 317 -29.07 21.09 -25.69
N SER A 318 -29.74 20.25 -26.49
CA SER A 318 -29.90 20.52 -27.90
C SER A 318 -30.89 21.67 -28.03
N TYR A 319 -30.39 22.87 -28.30
CA TYR A 319 -31.24 23.95 -28.76
C TYR A 319 -31.39 23.77 -30.26
N SER A 320 -32.62 23.57 -30.75
CA SER A 320 -32.91 23.90 -32.14
C SER A 320 -32.74 25.41 -32.27
N THR A 321 -31.81 25.88 -33.10
CA THR A 321 -31.92 27.26 -33.59
C THR A 321 -33.24 27.33 -34.32
N LYS A 322 -34.09 28.23 -33.87
CA LYS A 322 -35.35 28.52 -34.52
C LYS A 322 -35.02 29.36 -35.74
N GLU A 323 -35.12 28.77 -36.92
CA GLU A 323 -34.85 29.46 -38.18
C GLU A 323 -36.10 30.20 -38.65
N TRP A 324 -35.92 31.21 -39.50
CA TRP A 324 -37.05 31.91 -40.11
C TRP A 324 -37.99 30.92 -40.82
N GLY A 325 -39.27 30.97 -40.46
CA GLY A 325 -40.30 30.09 -41.01
C GLY A 325 -40.54 28.81 -40.21
N ASP A 326 -39.79 28.54 -39.14
CA ASP A 326 -40.09 27.42 -38.24
C ASP A 326 -41.47 27.59 -37.61
N THR A 327 -42.24 26.49 -37.61
CA THR A 327 -43.54 26.41 -36.95
C THR A 327 -43.51 25.30 -35.90
N SER A 328 -44.07 25.56 -34.72
CA SER A 328 -44.15 24.58 -33.63
C SER A 328 -45.47 24.73 -32.88
N MET A 329 -45.99 23.64 -32.32
CA MET A 329 -47.17 23.67 -31.44
C MET A 329 -46.71 23.67 -29.98
N LYS A 330 -47.21 24.62 -29.17
CA LYS A 330 -47.04 24.61 -27.71
C LYS A 330 -48.43 24.59 -27.07
N GLY A 331 -48.84 23.42 -26.57
CA GLY A 331 -50.24 23.22 -26.13
C GLY A 331 -51.21 23.40 -27.31
N ASN A 332 -52.17 24.31 -27.17
CA ASN A 332 -53.16 24.61 -28.22
C ASN A 332 -52.78 25.83 -29.08
N GLU A 333 -51.57 26.36 -28.94
CA GLU A 333 -51.10 27.53 -29.68
C GLU A 333 -50.13 27.12 -30.80
N LEU A 334 -50.33 27.68 -31.99
CA LEU A 334 -49.36 27.61 -33.07
C LEU A 334 -48.33 28.73 -32.86
N HIS A 335 -47.04 28.40 -32.83
CA HIS A 335 -45.95 29.35 -32.72
C HIS A 335 -45.16 29.40 -34.03
N THR A 336 -44.82 30.59 -34.52
CA THR A 336 -44.01 30.80 -35.73
C THR A 336 -42.81 31.69 -35.45
N VAL A 337 -41.69 31.48 -36.15
CA VAL A 337 -40.47 32.29 -36.02
C VAL A 337 -40.42 33.29 -37.18
N GLY A 338 -40.45 34.59 -36.84
CA GLY A 338 -40.35 35.66 -37.84
C GLY A 338 -38.94 35.81 -38.42
N GLU A 339 -38.82 36.62 -39.48
CA GLU A 339 -37.53 36.93 -40.12
C GLU A 339 -36.57 37.65 -39.17
N ASP A 340 -37.12 38.29 -38.14
CA ASP A 340 -36.41 38.90 -37.02
C ASP A 340 -35.93 37.91 -35.96
N GLY A 341 -36.16 36.60 -36.16
CA GLY A 341 -35.83 35.55 -35.20
C GLY A 341 -36.75 35.51 -33.97
N VAL A 342 -37.81 36.34 -33.95
CA VAL A 342 -38.74 36.42 -32.82
C VAL A 342 -39.85 35.38 -32.99
N GLU A 343 -40.01 34.52 -31.99
CA GLU A 343 -41.14 33.59 -31.88
C GLU A 343 -42.43 34.34 -31.52
N ARG A 344 -43.51 34.09 -32.27
CA ARG A 344 -44.84 34.66 -32.05
C ARG A 344 -45.87 33.55 -31.88
N ALA A 345 -46.71 33.65 -30.86
CA ALA A 345 -47.84 32.75 -30.63
C ALA A 345 -49.08 33.24 -31.39
N HIS A 346 -49.79 32.31 -32.02
CA HIS A 346 -51.06 32.53 -32.71
C HIS A 346 -52.15 31.76 -31.99
N MET A 347 -53.07 32.50 -31.36
CA MET A 347 -54.30 31.91 -30.83
C MET A 347 -55.41 32.06 -31.87
N GLY A 348 -55.86 30.94 -32.43
CA GLY A 348 -57.09 30.91 -33.21
C GLY A 348 -58.29 30.92 -32.27
N THR A 349 -59.30 31.75 -32.54
CA THR A 349 -60.64 31.54 -31.96
C THR A 349 -61.23 30.28 -32.58
N PRO A 350 -61.69 29.30 -31.78
CA PRO A 350 -62.43 28.15 -32.32
C PRO A 350 -63.65 28.67 -33.10
N VAL A 351 -63.82 28.17 -34.33
CA VAL A 351 -65.00 28.47 -35.17
C VAL A 351 -66.10 27.47 -34.91
#